data_AF-A0A2A2HGA6-F1
#
_entry.id   AF-A0A2A2HGA6-F1
#
_cell.length_a   1.000
_cell.length_b   1.000
_cell.length_c   1.000
_cell.angle_alpha   90.00
_cell.angle_beta   90.00
_cell.angle_gamma   90.00
#
_symmetry.space_group_name_H-M   'P 1'
#
loop_
_entity.id
_entity.type
_entity.pdbx_description
1 polymer ?
#
loop_
_entity_poly.entity_id
_entity_poly.type
_entity_poly.pdbx_seq_one_letter_code
_entity_poly.pdbx_strand_id
1 'polypeptide(L)'
;MIDVLREKNEKRRQKAETVITSPPEVQTSANPKLEAALIALDDATDEKSFAEIVEHCTLLSAELSEDEKIQLREKIKATKKRLMPEKDNEVWMARLANGTGDAWRFPDGEIVHGFFEAEKKAKEIGAVLDA
;
A
#
# COMPACT_ATOMS: atom_id res chain seq x y z
N MET A 1 18.11 38.53 18.94
CA MET A 1 18.48 37.22 18.32
C MET A 1 17.30 36.23 18.36
N ILE A 2 16.05 36.71 18.27
CA ILE A 2 14.82 35.90 18.25
C ILE A 2 14.03 36.16 16.96
N ASP A 3 14.23 37.31 16.30
CA ASP A 3 13.53 37.72 15.08
C ASP A 3 13.85 36.89 13.84
N VAL A 4 15.05 36.30 13.75
CA VAL A 4 15.47 35.50 12.57
C VAL A 4 14.77 34.14 12.52
N LEU A 5 14.31 33.62 13.66
CA LEU A 5 13.63 32.32 13.75
C LEU A 5 12.15 32.41 13.38
N ARG A 6 11.53 33.60 13.52
CA ARG A 6 10.13 33.82 13.13
C ARG A 6 9.99 33.91 11.62
N GLU A 7 10.90 34.63 10.95
CA GLU A 7 10.89 34.78 9.48
C GLU A 7 11.13 33.45 8.74
N LYS A 8 11.98 32.57 9.31
CA LYS A 8 12.23 31.23 8.75
C LYS A 8 11.03 30.27 8.86
N ASN A 9 10.13 30.47 9.82
CA ASN A 9 8.92 29.66 9.97
C ASN A 9 7.79 30.10 9.03
N GLU A 10 7.69 31.39 8.73
CA GLU A 10 6.69 31.92 7.80
C GLU A 10 6.97 31.52 6.35
N LYS A 11 8.25 31.47 5.96
CA LYS A 11 8.69 30.94 4.65
C LYS A 11 8.39 29.45 4.44
N ARG A 12 8.17 28.68 5.51
CA ARG A 12 7.73 27.28 5.40
C ARG A 12 6.22 27.12 5.27
N ARG A 13 5.43 28.06 5.80
CA ARG A 13 3.96 28.02 5.67
C ARG A 13 3.49 28.43 4.27
N GLN A 14 4.17 29.36 3.60
CA GLN A 14 3.85 29.70 2.20
C GLN A 14 4.22 28.61 1.18
N LYS A 15 5.04 27.60 1.54
CA LYS A 15 5.26 26.43 0.68
C LYS A 15 4.17 25.37 0.80
N ALA A 16 3.25 25.50 1.75
CA ALA A 16 2.15 24.55 1.94
C ALA A 16 0.85 24.98 1.24
N GLU A 17 0.79 26.21 0.69
CA GLU A 17 -0.44 26.80 0.14
C GLU A 17 -0.36 27.07 -1.38
N THR A 18 0.48 26.31 -2.09
CA THR A 18 0.48 26.25 -3.57
C THR A 18 0.40 24.80 -4.07
N VAL A 19 -0.17 23.89 -3.25
CA VAL A 19 -0.45 22.51 -3.64
C VAL A 19 -1.92 22.38 -4.01
N ILE A 20 -2.34 23.21 -4.96
CA ILE A 20 -3.43 22.89 -5.86
C ILE A 20 -3.02 23.46 -7.21
N THR A 21 -2.26 22.69 -7.97
CA THR A 21 -2.33 22.60 -9.44
C THR A 21 -1.25 21.62 -9.87
N SER A 22 -1.72 20.57 -10.55
CA SER A 22 -0.96 19.54 -11.25
C SER A 22 -0.44 18.36 -10.40
N PRO A 23 -1.08 17.18 -10.53
CA PRO A 23 -0.45 15.89 -10.26
C PRO A 23 0.90 15.81 -10.97
N PRO A 24 1.85 14.97 -10.50
CA PRO A 24 3.17 14.89 -11.10
C PRO A 24 3.03 14.67 -12.60
N GLU A 25 3.63 15.58 -13.39
CA GLU A 25 3.95 15.36 -14.78
C GLU A 25 4.82 14.09 -14.88
N VAL A 26 4.16 12.94 -14.90
CA VAL A 26 4.67 11.75 -15.57
C VAL A 26 4.51 12.05 -17.04
N GLN A 27 5.49 12.76 -17.61
CA GLN A 27 5.54 12.96 -19.06
C GLN A 27 5.64 11.59 -19.73
N THR A 28 4.55 11.15 -20.36
CA THR A 28 4.44 10.66 -21.75
C THR A 28 3.27 9.68 -21.88
N SER A 29 2.06 10.21 -22.00
CA SER A 29 0.98 9.51 -22.70
C SER A 29 0.49 10.40 -23.82
N ALA A 30 1.03 10.22 -25.03
CA ALA A 30 0.49 10.88 -26.23
C ALA A 30 -0.95 10.42 -26.54
N ASN A 31 -1.42 9.36 -25.85
CA ASN A 31 -2.71 8.75 -26.05
C ASN A 31 -3.75 9.31 -25.06
N PRO A 32 -4.78 10.05 -25.51
CA PRO A 32 -5.81 10.62 -24.64
C PRO A 32 -6.59 9.54 -23.88
N LYS A 33 -6.63 8.30 -24.39
CA LYS A 33 -7.25 7.16 -23.71
C LYS A 33 -6.50 6.75 -22.44
N LEU A 34 -5.17 6.79 -22.46
CA LEU A 34 -4.34 6.46 -21.29
C LEU A 34 -4.47 7.56 -20.24
N GLU A 35 -4.43 8.82 -20.64
CA GLU A 35 -4.54 9.94 -19.71
C GLU A 35 -5.88 9.92 -18.96
N ALA A 36 -6.99 9.67 -19.67
CA ALA A 36 -8.31 9.49 -19.06
C ALA A 36 -8.34 8.32 -18.07
N ALA A 37 -7.69 7.20 -18.40
CA ALA A 37 -7.61 6.03 -17.52
C ALA A 37 -6.80 6.31 -16.24
N LEU A 38 -5.69 7.04 -16.35
CA LEU A 38 -4.87 7.44 -15.21
C LEU A 38 -5.62 8.41 -14.28
N ILE A 39 -6.36 9.36 -14.85
CA ILE A 39 -7.21 10.29 -14.08
C ILE A 39 -8.31 9.52 -13.36
N ALA A 40 -8.99 8.60 -14.05
CA ALA A 40 -10.01 7.75 -13.43
C ALA A 40 -9.42 6.92 -12.27
N LEU A 41 -8.23 6.33 -12.45
CA LEU A 41 -7.50 5.62 -11.41
C LEU A 41 -7.13 6.51 -10.21
N ASP A 42 -6.83 7.79 -10.43
CA ASP A 42 -6.55 8.73 -9.34
C ASP A 42 -7.84 9.16 -8.61
N ASP A 43 -8.96 9.29 -9.32
CA ASP A 43 -10.29 9.64 -8.79
C ASP A 43 -10.97 8.46 -8.06
N ALA A 44 -10.55 7.23 -8.34
CA ALA A 44 -11.06 6.04 -7.67
C ALA A 44 -10.89 6.13 -6.14
N THR A 45 -12.01 6.28 -5.42
CA THR A 45 -12.05 6.34 -3.94
C THR A 45 -12.46 5.03 -3.29
N ASP A 46 -13.03 4.11 -4.07
CA ASP A 46 -13.64 2.87 -3.59
C ASP A 46 -13.12 1.66 -4.37
N GLU A 47 -13.08 0.49 -3.70
CA GLU A 47 -12.62 -0.77 -4.30
C GLU A 47 -13.45 -1.16 -5.53
N LYS A 48 -14.75 -0.89 -5.50
CA LYS A 48 -15.67 -1.23 -6.60
C LYS A 48 -15.40 -0.38 -7.84
N SER A 49 -15.31 0.94 -7.66
CA SER A 49 -14.94 1.86 -8.74
C SER A 49 -13.55 1.56 -9.28
N PHE A 50 -12.59 1.24 -8.41
CA PHE A 50 -11.26 0.81 -8.82
C PHE A 50 -11.29 -0.45 -9.68
N ALA A 51 -12.08 -1.47 -9.31
CA ALA A 51 -12.22 -2.69 -10.10
C ALA A 51 -12.80 -2.41 -11.50
N GLU A 52 -13.85 -1.58 -11.59
CA GLU A 52 -14.46 -1.16 -12.87
C GLU A 52 -13.45 -0.41 -13.75
N ILE A 53 -12.66 0.48 -13.16
CA ILE A 53 -11.63 1.24 -13.87
C ILE A 53 -10.50 0.31 -14.34
N VAL A 54 -10.06 -0.65 -13.52
CA VAL A 54 -9.04 -1.63 -13.89
C VAL A 54 -9.51 -2.52 -15.05
N GLU A 55 -10.77 -2.92 -15.07
CA GLU A 55 -11.35 -3.67 -16.19
C GLU A 55 -11.28 -2.85 -17.48
N HIS A 56 -11.69 -1.58 -17.43
CA HIS A 56 -11.59 -0.67 -18.57
C HIS A 56 -10.13 -0.47 -19.03
N CYS A 57 -9.21 -0.30 -18.08
CA CYS A 57 -7.77 -0.22 -18.30
C CYS A 57 -7.22 -1.48 -18.98
N THR A 58 -7.73 -2.66 -18.62
CA THR A 58 -7.30 -3.95 -19.19
C THR A 58 -7.74 -4.06 -20.65
N LEU A 59 -8.95 -3.61 -20.98
CA LEU A 59 -9.42 -3.54 -22.37
C LEU A 59 -8.59 -2.54 -23.20
N LEU A 60 -8.33 -1.36 -22.64
CA LEU A 60 -7.49 -0.35 -23.29
C LEU A 60 -6.05 -0.82 -23.46
N SER A 61 -5.53 -1.65 -22.55
CA SER A 61 -4.19 -2.21 -22.63
C SER A 61 -3.94 -3.04 -23.88
N ALA A 62 -4.98 -3.53 -24.57
CA ALA A 62 -4.82 -4.19 -25.86
C ALA A 62 -4.44 -3.21 -26.99
N GLU A 63 -4.86 -1.95 -26.89
CA GLU A 63 -4.61 -0.88 -27.87
C GLU A 63 -3.39 0.00 -27.53
N LEU A 64 -2.86 -0.12 -26.32
CA LEU A 64 -1.72 0.67 -25.81
C LEU A 64 -0.38 0.00 -26.10
N SER A 65 0.68 0.81 -26.16
CA SER A 65 2.07 0.36 -26.27
C SER A 65 2.56 -0.29 -24.96
N GLU A 66 3.67 -1.04 -25.02
CA GLU A 66 4.20 -1.77 -23.86
C GLU A 66 4.61 -0.82 -22.71
N ASP A 67 5.23 0.31 -23.02
CA ASP A 67 5.55 1.37 -22.04
C ASP A 67 4.29 1.95 -21.36
N GLU A 68 3.23 2.17 -22.14
CA GLU A 68 1.95 2.71 -21.65
C GLU A 68 1.25 1.71 -20.72
N LYS A 69 1.35 0.40 -21.01
CA LYS A 69 0.85 -0.66 -20.14
C LYS A 69 1.62 -0.73 -18.83
N ILE A 70 2.94 -0.49 -18.85
CA ILE A 70 3.76 -0.47 -17.65
C ILE A 70 3.30 0.69 -16.75
N GLN A 71 3.15 1.90 -17.29
CA GLN A 71 2.65 3.06 -16.53
C GLN A 71 1.27 2.79 -15.91
N LEU A 72 0.36 2.22 -16.69
CA LEU A 72 -0.99 1.89 -16.23
C LEU A 72 -0.95 0.87 -15.07
N ARG A 73 -0.12 -0.17 -15.19
CA ARG A 73 0.05 -1.18 -14.12
C ARG A 73 0.65 -0.58 -12.85
N GLU A 74 1.64 0.30 -12.98
CA GLU A 74 2.23 0.97 -11.82
C GLU A 74 1.20 1.88 -11.12
N LYS A 75 0.40 2.61 -11.89
CA LYS A 75 -0.69 3.43 -11.37
C LYS A 75 -1.75 2.59 -10.67
N ILE A 76 -2.21 1.51 -11.30
CA ILE A 76 -3.13 0.53 -10.71
C ILE A 76 -2.57 0.00 -9.39
N LYS A 77 -1.29 -0.35 -9.33
CA LYS A 77 -0.63 -0.83 -8.11
C LYS A 77 -0.59 0.24 -7.02
N ALA A 78 -0.29 1.49 -7.38
CA ALA A 78 -0.26 2.61 -6.44
C ALA A 78 -1.66 2.93 -5.88
N THR A 79 -2.68 3.03 -6.74
CA THR A 79 -4.07 3.24 -6.34
C THR A 79 -4.57 2.07 -5.50
N LYS A 80 -4.27 0.82 -5.89
CA LYS A 80 -4.60 -0.35 -5.08
C LYS A 80 -3.99 -0.26 -3.69
N LYS A 81 -2.70 0.08 -3.58
CA LYS A 81 -2.03 0.25 -2.28
C LYS A 81 -2.63 1.39 -1.44
N ARG A 82 -3.16 2.43 -2.09
CA ARG A 82 -3.86 3.55 -1.42
C ARG A 82 -5.22 3.14 -0.89
N LEU A 83 -6.03 2.48 -1.71
CA LEU A 83 -7.40 2.08 -1.39
C LEU A 83 -7.47 0.85 -0.50
N MET A 84 -6.57 -0.09 -0.75
CA MET A 84 -6.35 -1.30 -0.01
C MET A 84 -4.90 -1.25 0.49
N PRO A 85 -4.61 -0.50 1.57
CA PRO A 85 -3.35 -0.70 2.24
C PRO A 85 -3.29 -2.19 2.53
N GLU A 86 -2.34 -2.86 1.88
CA GLU A 86 -1.98 -4.24 2.19
C GLU A 86 -1.85 -4.22 3.71
N LYS A 87 -2.79 -4.84 4.43
CA LYS A 87 -2.72 -4.93 5.88
C LYS A 87 -1.31 -5.38 6.12
N ASP A 88 -0.47 -4.52 6.68
CA ASP A 88 0.85 -4.90 7.10
C ASP A 88 0.58 -6.17 7.91
N ASN A 89 0.93 -7.32 7.34
CA ASN A 89 0.92 -8.57 8.05
C ASN A 89 2.04 -8.33 9.04
N GLU A 90 1.71 -7.68 10.15
CA GLU A 90 2.56 -7.56 11.31
C GLU A 90 2.76 -9.02 11.72
N VAL A 91 3.82 -9.62 11.18
CA VAL A 91 4.10 -11.03 11.38
C VAL A 91 4.44 -11.17 12.85
N TRP A 92 3.44 -11.54 13.63
CA TRP A 92 3.59 -11.70 15.05
C TRP A 92 4.47 -12.93 15.31
N MET A 93 5.50 -12.78 16.13
CA MET A 93 6.31 -13.93 16.54
C MET A 93 5.73 -14.54 17.83
N ALA A 94 5.27 -15.78 17.74
CA ALA A 94 4.87 -16.56 18.90
C ALA A 94 6.14 -17.01 19.62
N ARG A 95 6.33 -16.56 20.86
CA ARG A 95 7.55 -16.83 21.63
C ARG A 95 7.47 -18.19 22.30
N LEU A 96 8.62 -18.84 22.51
CA LEU A 96 8.66 -20.05 23.33
C LEU A 96 8.11 -19.77 24.73
N ALA A 97 7.10 -20.55 25.12
CA ALA A 97 6.43 -20.45 26.41
C ALA A 97 7.19 -21.22 27.50
N ASN A 98 8.06 -22.17 27.10
CA ASN A 98 8.85 -22.99 28.00
C ASN A 98 10.29 -23.14 27.50
N GLY A 99 11.19 -23.57 28.39
CA GLY A 99 12.60 -23.84 28.03
C GLY A 99 12.81 -25.18 27.31
N THR A 100 11.76 -25.97 27.12
CA THR A 100 11.81 -27.30 26.51
C THR A 100 11.59 -27.23 24.98
N GLY A 101 11.07 -26.11 24.46
CA GLY A 101 10.92 -25.90 23.02
C GLY A 101 9.67 -26.54 22.40
N ASP A 102 8.72 -27.01 23.21
CA ASP A 102 7.51 -27.69 22.75
C ASP A 102 6.24 -26.83 22.89
N ALA A 103 6.32 -25.62 23.42
CA ALA A 103 5.16 -24.75 23.58
C ALA A 103 5.44 -23.30 23.16
N TRP A 104 4.47 -22.67 22.49
CA TRP A 104 4.54 -21.29 22.02
C TRP A 104 3.40 -20.44 22.57
N ARG A 105 3.73 -19.22 22.98
CA ARG A 105 2.80 -18.20 23.46
C ARG A 105 2.45 -17.25 22.33
N PHE A 106 1.16 -17.20 22.01
CA PHE A 106 0.58 -16.37 20.97
C PHE A 106 0.15 -14.99 21.52
N PRO A 107 -0.08 -13.99 20.64
CA PRO A 107 -0.44 -12.63 21.07
C PRO A 107 -1.81 -12.52 21.77
N ASP A 108 -2.68 -13.51 21.61
CA ASP A 108 -3.92 -13.67 22.36
C ASP A 108 -3.70 -14.11 23.82
N GLY A 109 -2.46 -14.44 24.18
CA GLY A 109 -2.06 -14.97 25.48
C GLY A 109 -2.21 -16.48 25.61
N GLU A 110 -2.68 -17.18 24.56
CA GLU A 110 -2.83 -18.63 24.55
C GLU A 110 -1.47 -19.30 24.37
N ILE A 111 -1.29 -20.43 25.06
CA ILE A 111 -0.09 -21.25 24.96
C ILE A 111 -0.47 -22.56 24.27
N VAL A 112 0.06 -22.76 23.06
CA VAL A 112 -0.16 -23.99 22.29
C VAL A 112 1.05 -24.89 22.46
N HIS A 113 0.80 -26.15 22.77
CA HIS A 113 1.82 -27.19 22.89
C HIS A 113 1.89 -27.97 21.58
N GLY A 114 3.06 -28.47 21.22
CA GLY A 114 3.30 -29.19 19.97
C GLY A 114 3.54 -28.26 18.78
N PHE A 115 4.63 -28.51 18.06
CA PHE A 115 5.02 -27.72 16.88
C PHE A 115 3.92 -27.68 15.81
N PHE A 116 3.25 -28.81 15.56
CA PHE A 116 2.23 -28.91 14.52
C PHE A 116 0.98 -28.05 14.82
N GLU A 117 0.53 -28.05 16.07
CA GLU A 117 -0.63 -27.25 16.50
C GLU A 117 -0.28 -25.76 16.53
N ALA A 118 0.93 -25.43 16.99
CA ALA A 118 1.45 -24.08 16.97
C ALA A 118 1.61 -23.54 15.53
N GLU A 119 2.15 -24.33 14.59
CA GLU A 119 2.34 -23.91 13.21
C GLU A 119 1.00 -23.67 12.50
N LYS A 120 0.03 -24.54 12.75
CA LYS A 120 -1.33 -24.38 12.22
C LYS A 120 -1.94 -23.06 12.71
N LYS A 121 -1.89 -22.80 14.02
CA LYS A 121 -2.41 -21.56 14.60
C LYS A 121 -1.65 -20.33 14.07
N ALA A 122 -0.34 -20.44 13.95
CA ALA A 122 0.52 -19.39 13.41
C ALA A 122 0.10 -19.02 11.97
N LYS A 123 -0.17 -19.99 11.11
CA LYS A 123 -0.70 -19.77 9.75
C LYS A 123 -2.09 -19.12 9.75
N GLU A 124 -2.96 -19.52 10.68
CA GLU A 124 -4.33 -18.97 10.78
C GLU A 124 -4.33 -17.49 11.16
N ILE A 125 -3.40 -17.06 12.02
CA ILE A 125 -3.32 -15.68 12.52
C ILE A 125 -2.23 -14.82 11.84
N GLY A 126 -1.47 -15.39 10.90
CA GLY A 126 -0.34 -14.70 10.25
C GLY A 126 0.89 -14.51 11.14
N ALA A 127 1.06 -15.36 12.14
CA ALA A 127 2.21 -15.39 13.04
C ALA A 127 3.30 -16.37 12.57
N VAL A 128 4.50 -16.25 13.13
CA VAL A 128 5.63 -17.17 12.94
C VAL A 128 6.10 -17.68 14.31
N LEU A 129 6.49 -18.95 14.38
CA LEU A 129 7.03 -19.54 15.61
C LEU A 129 8.48 -19.14 15.83
N ASP A 130 8.81 -18.73 17.06
CA ASP A 130 10.18 -18.53 17.52
C ASP A 130 10.89 -19.89 17.67
N ALA A 131 12.08 -20.04 17.10
CA ALA A 131 12.80 -21.32 16.95
C ALA A 131 14.03 -21.41 17.87
#